data_AF-A0A433XKT0-F1
#
_entry.id   AF-A0A433XKT0-F1
#
_cell.length_a   1.000
_cell.length_b   1.000
_cell.length_c   1.000
_cell.angle_alpha   90.00
_cell.angle_beta   90.00
_cell.angle_gamma   90.00
#
_symmetry.space_group_name_H-M   'P 1'
#
loop_
_entity.id
_entity.type
_entity.pdbx_description
1 polymer ?
#
loop_
_entity_poly.entity_id
_entity_poly.type
_entity_poly.pdbx_seq_one_letter_code
_entity_poly.pdbx_strand_id
1 'polypeptide(L)'
;MSALKAVPAQTPDDAEKFASLASDIAALCDDAIATGEIEALSNEALGQVMASVVRLYAAKAENGAKLMPFGRNSVPTPTDVCITSLALLDAGGIEVFELGLWETMSNIRPAKATGLADAS
;
A
#
# COMPACT_ATOMS: atom_id res chain seq x y z
N MET A 1 26.83 10.03 -13.90
CA MET A 1 26.92 9.50 -12.52
C MET A 1 26.64 10.64 -11.55
N SER A 2 25.37 10.85 -11.20
CA SER A 2 24.99 11.79 -10.15
C SER A 2 25.09 11.05 -8.82
N ALA A 3 25.78 11.63 -7.84
CA ALA A 3 25.94 11.04 -6.53
C ALA A 3 24.56 10.79 -5.90
N LEU A 4 24.26 9.53 -5.56
CA LEU A 4 23.12 9.18 -4.73
C LEU A 4 23.31 9.93 -3.40
N LYS A 5 22.59 11.03 -3.22
CA LYS A 5 22.53 11.71 -1.93
C LYS A 5 21.87 10.71 -0.98
N ALA A 6 22.64 10.13 -0.06
CA ALA A 6 22.11 9.24 0.96
C ALA A 6 20.96 9.96 1.67
N VAL A 7 19.73 9.47 1.45
CA VAL A 7 18.57 9.91 2.21
C VAL A 7 18.88 9.52 3.66
N PRO A 8 18.82 10.44 4.63
CA PRO A 8 19.06 10.08 6.02
C PRO A 8 18.10 8.94 6.40
N ALA A 9 18.63 7.93 7.09
CA ALA A 9 17.81 6.87 7.67
C ALA A 9 16.71 7.53 8.51
N GLN A 10 15.46 7.02 8.41
CA GLN A 10 14.35 7.49 9.26
C GLN A 10 14.82 7.57 10.71
N THR A 11 14.56 8.71 11.36
CA THR A 11 14.83 8.78 12.79
C THR A 11 13.84 7.86 13.53
N PRO A 12 14.19 7.32 14.71
CA PRO A 12 13.26 6.51 15.50
C PRO A 12 11.91 7.22 15.73
N ASP A 13 11.94 8.55 15.89
CA ASP A 13 10.78 9.42 16.04
C ASP A 13 9.88 9.45 14.78
N ASP A 14 10.47 9.47 13.57
CA ASP A 14 9.70 9.43 12.32
C ASP A 14 9.02 8.08 12.09
N ALA A 15 9.67 6.98 12.48
CA ALA A 15 9.11 5.64 12.37
C ALA A 15 7.91 5.44 13.31
N GLU A 16 8.02 5.94 14.55
CA GLU A 16 6.91 5.93 15.52
C GLU A 16 5.74 6.80 15.06
N LYS A 17 6.01 8.02 14.55
CA LYS A 17 4.98 8.88 13.97
C LYS A 17 4.27 8.22 12.79
N PHE A 18 5.03 7.59 11.89
CA PHE A 18 4.44 6.89 10.75
C PHE A 18 3.53 5.74 11.20
N ALA A 19 3.94 4.96 12.21
CA ALA A 19 3.12 3.90 12.76
C ALA A 19 1.83 4.43 13.41
N SER A 20 1.91 5.53 14.17
CA SER A 20 0.73 6.17 14.75
C SER A 20 -0.23 6.66 13.67
N LEU A 21 0.27 7.41 12.69
CA LEU A 21 -0.54 7.92 11.57
C LEU A 21 -1.21 6.80 10.78
N ALA A 22 -0.50 5.68 10.55
CA ALA A 22 -1.09 4.53 9.88
C ALA A 22 -2.25 3.93 10.68
N SER A 23 -2.14 3.87 12.01
CA SER A 23 -3.23 3.42 12.89
C SER A 23 -4.42 4.39 12.86
N ASP A 24 -4.16 5.69 12.91
CA ASP A 24 -5.21 6.72 12.90
C ASP A 24 -5.97 6.73 11.58
N ILE A 25 -5.26 6.62 10.44
CA ILE A 25 -5.87 6.52 9.11
C ILE A 25 -6.73 5.26 9.00
N ALA A 26 -6.24 4.11 9.47
CA ALA A 26 -7.00 2.87 9.44
C ALA A 26 -8.30 2.98 10.24
N ALA A 27 -8.25 3.52 11.47
CA ALA A 27 -9.42 3.73 12.31
C ALA A 27 -10.44 4.66 11.66
N LEU A 28 -9.99 5.80 11.09
CA LEU A 28 -10.89 6.73 10.39
C LEU A 28 -11.59 6.08 9.19
N CYS A 29 -10.86 5.28 8.40
CA CYS A 29 -11.44 4.55 7.28
C CYS A 29 -12.45 3.49 7.74
N ASP A 30 -12.09 2.68 8.73
CA ASP A 30 -12.96 1.62 9.24
C ASP A 30 -14.25 2.19 9.86
N ASP A 31 -14.16 3.30 10.62
CA ASP A 31 -15.31 3.99 11.19
C ASP A 31 -16.22 4.58 10.10
N ALA A 32 -15.65 5.25 9.09
CA ALA A 32 -16.43 5.82 7.98
C ALA A 32 -17.16 4.72 7.18
N ILE A 33 -16.52 3.57 6.97
CA ILE A 33 -17.13 2.41 6.30
C ILE A 33 -18.24 1.80 7.17
N ALA A 34 -17.97 1.58 8.46
CA ALA A 34 -18.92 0.95 9.39
C ALA A 34 -20.17 1.80 9.62
N THR A 35 -20.03 3.13 9.63
CA THR A 35 -21.14 4.09 9.79
C THR A 35 -21.82 4.45 8.48
N GLY A 36 -21.21 4.15 7.33
CA GLY A 36 -21.70 4.55 6.00
C GLY A 36 -21.41 6.03 5.66
N GLU A 37 -20.66 6.73 6.50
CA GLU A 37 -20.29 8.14 6.32
C GLU A 37 -19.01 8.30 5.47
N ILE A 38 -18.91 7.56 4.36
CA ILE A 38 -17.69 7.53 3.52
C ILE A 38 -17.32 8.91 2.94
N GLU A 39 -18.30 9.78 2.72
CA GLU A 39 -18.11 11.15 2.22
C GLU A 39 -17.54 12.12 3.28
N ALA A 40 -17.47 11.70 4.55
CA ALA A 40 -16.85 12.50 5.61
C ALA A 40 -15.32 12.61 5.44
N LEU A 41 -14.71 11.65 4.74
CA LEU A 41 -13.30 11.69 4.38
C LEU A 41 -13.11 12.32 3.00
N SER A 42 -12.25 13.33 2.90
CA SER A 42 -11.99 14.01 1.63
C SER A 42 -11.35 13.09 0.59
N ASN A 43 -11.93 13.05 -0.62
CA ASN A 43 -11.39 12.32 -1.78
C ASN A 43 -9.96 12.78 -2.14
N GLU A 44 -9.66 14.08 -2.02
CA GLU A 44 -8.33 14.61 -2.31
C GLU A 44 -7.29 14.09 -1.29
N ALA A 45 -7.66 14.09 0.00
CA ALA A 45 -6.81 13.58 1.06
C ALA A 45 -6.56 12.07 0.91
N LEU A 46 -7.61 11.30 0.58
CA LEU A 46 -7.50 9.87 0.29
C LEU A 46 -6.56 9.61 -0.89
N GLY A 47 -6.71 10.36 -1.98
CA GLY A 47 -5.82 10.28 -3.14
C GLY A 47 -4.36 10.60 -2.80
N GLN A 48 -4.12 11.62 -1.96
CA GLN A 48 -2.78 11.99 -1.51
C GLN A 48 -2.11 10.89 -0.66
N VAL A 49 -2.86 10.29 0.26
CA VAL A 49 -2.39 9.15 1.07
C VAL A 49 -2.04 7.98 0.15
N MET A 50 -2.97 7.59 -0.73
CA MET A 50 -2.79 6.48 -1.67
C MET A 50 -1.54 6.67 -2.53
N ALA A 51 -1.38 7.84 -3.17
CA ALA A 51 -0.22 8.12 -4.00
C ALA A 51 1.11 8.03 -3.21
N SER A 52 1.11 8.49 -1.96
CA SER A 52 2.31 8.46 -1.12
C SER A 52 2.69 7.05 -0.69
N VAL A 53 1.71 6.23 -0.28
CA VAL A 53 1.96 4.85 0.14
C VAL A 53 2.36 3.95 -1.03
N VAL A 54 1.74 4.11 -2.20
CA VAL A 54 2.10 3.35 -3.42
C VAL A 54 3.55 3.63 -3.81
N ARG A 55 3.98 4.90 -3.82
CA ARG A 55 5.39 5.26 -4.12
C ARG A 55 6.37 4.68 -3.11
N LEU A 56 6.06 4.76 -1.81
CA LEU A 56 6.92 4.20 -0.77
C LEU A 56 7.01 2.68 -0.86
N TYR A 57 5.87 2.02 -1.13
CA TYR A 57 5.80 0.58 -1.31
C TYR A 57 6.66 0.13 -2.50
N ALA A 58 6.51 0.78 -3.66
CA ALA A 58 7.31 0.50 -4.85
C ALA A 58 8.81 0.67 -4.57
N ALA A 59 9.22 1.80 -3.97
CA ALA A 59 10.62 2.06 -3.62
C ALA A 59 11.20 1.01 -2.65
N LYS A 60 10.41 0.54 -1.68
CA LYS A 60 10.83 -0.54 -0.77
C LYS A 60 10.94 -1.88 -1.50
N ALA A 61 9.97 -2.20 -2.36
CA ALA A 61 9.94 -3.44 -3.13
C ALA A 61 11.12 -3.53 -4.13
N GLU A 62 11.44 -2.44 -4.82
CA GLU A 62 12.61 -2.32 -5.70
C GLU A 62 13.93 -2.53 -4.95
N ASN A 63 13.99 -2.11 -3.69
CA ASN A 63 15.12 -2.35 -2.79
C ASN A 63 15.11 -3.76 -2.15
N GLY A 64 14.26 -4.67 -2.63
CA GLY A 64 14.21 -6.07 -2.21
C GLY A 64 13.47 -6.33 -0.90
N ALA A 65 12.72 -5.36 -0.37
CA ALA A 65 11.90 -5.57 0.82
C ALA A 65 10.79 -6.59 0.54
N LYS A 66 10.68 -7.59 1.40
CA LYS A 66 9.57 -8.56 1.38
C LYS A 66 8.38 -7.97 2.12
N LEU A 67 7.58 -7.19 1.41
CA LEU A 67 6.41 -6.51 1.98
C LEU A 67 5.21 -7.47 2.02
N MET A 68 4.44 -7.40 3.10
CA MET A 68 3.07 -7.91 3.14
C MET A 68 2.14 -6.76 2.73
N PRO A 69 1.37 -6.88 1.64
CA PRO A 69 0.51 -5.80 1.16
C PRO A 69 -0.58 -5.38 2.16
N PHE A 70 -1.04 -6.30 3.02
CA PHE A 70 -2.10 -6.06 4.00
C PHE A 70 -1.58 -6.35 5.41
N GLY A 71 -1.76 -5.38 6.31
CA GLY A 71 -1.41 -5.49 7.72
C GLY A 71 -2.41 -6.33 8.53
N ARG A 72 -2.15 -6.52 9.82
CA ARG A 72 -2.90 -7.44 10.70
C ARG A 72 -4.38 -7.08 10.93
N ASN A 73 -4.80 -5.84 10.66
CA ASN A 73 -6.07 -5.30 11.18
C ASN A 73 -7.05 -4.76 10.11
N SER A 74 -6.63 -4.65 8.85
CA SER A 74 -7.53 -4.26 7.76
C SER A 74 -7.17 -5.08 6.54
N VAL A 75 -8.01 -6.07 6.22
CA VAL A 75 -7.85 -6.92 5.05
C VAL A 75 -8.96 -6.55 4.07
N PRO A 76 -8.65 -5.85 2.98
CA PRO A 76 -9.63 -5.55 1.94
C PRO A 76 -10.24 -6.84 1.39
N THR A 77 -11.51 -6.78 0.98
CA THR A 77 -12.11 -7.90 0.26
C THR A 77 -11.44 -8.06 -1.12
N PRO A 78 -11.52 -9.24 -1.75
CA PRO A 78 -11.03 -9.41 -3.12
C PRO A 78 -11.62 -8.40 -4.11
N THR A 79 -12.88 -8.01 -3.91
CA THR A 79 -13.54 -6.98 -4.72
C THR A 79 -12.89 -5.61 -4.53
N ASP A 80 -12.59 -5.22 -3.30
CA ASP A 80 -11.92 -3.93 -3.00
C ASP A 80 -10.55 -3.87 -3.69
N VAL A 81 -9.81 -4.97 -3.66
CA VAL A 81 -8.52 -5.09 -4.34
C VAL A 81 -8.68 -4.90 -5.84
N CYS A 82 -9.64 -5.57 -6.47
CA CYS A 82 -9.90 -5.43 -7.91
C CYS A 82 -10.30 -4.00 -8.29
N ILE A 83 -11.26 -3.40 -7.58
CA ILE A 83 -11.74 -2.04 -7.86
C ILE A 83 -10.60 -1.04 -7.72
N THR A 84 -9.86 -1.11 -6.62
CA THR A 84 -8.74 -0.20 -6.36
C THR A 84 -7.62 -0.38 -7.38
N SER A 85 -7.31 -1.62 -7.76
CA SER A 85 -6.28 -1.90 -8.78
C SER A 85 -6.66 -1.31 -10.13
N LEU A 86 -7.92 -1.46 -10.55
CA LEU A 86 -8.42 -0.88 -11.81
C LEU A 86 -8.34 0.65 -11.78
N ALA A 87 -8.72 1.28 -10.66
CA ALA A 87 -8.61 2.73 -10.51
C ALA A 87 -7.15 3.22 -10.57
N LEU A 88 -6.21 2.50 -9.95
CA LEU A 88 -4.78 2.83 -10.00
C LEU A 88 -4.19 2.67 -11.40
N LEU A 89 -4.61 1.64 -12.12
CA LEU A 89 -4.21 1.40 -13.51
C LEU A 89 -4.70 2.52 -14.44
N ASP A 90 -5.98 2.85 -14.36
CA ASP A 90 -6.59 3.94 -15.14
C ASP A 90 -5.89 5.28 -14.85
N ALA A 91 -5.68 5.60 -13.56
CA ALA A 91 -4.96 6.81 -13.16
C ALA A 91 -3.50 6.86 -13.65
N GLY A 92 -2.86 5.69 -13.81
CA GLY A 92 -1.51 5.56 -14.36
C GLY A 92 -1.45 5.51 -15.88
N GLY A 93 -2.59 5.43 -16.58
CA GLY A 93 -2.66 5.17 -18.01
C GLY A 93 -2.08 3.80 -18.39
N ILE A 94 -2.25 2.81 -17.52
CA ILE A 94 -1.73 1.44 -17.69
C ILE A 94 -2.89 0.51 -17.98
N GLU A 95 -2.75 -0.32 -19.00
CA GLU A 95 -3.76 -1.32 -19.31
C GLU A 95 -3.57 -2.60 -18.47
N VAL A 96 -4.65 -3.30 -18.13
CA VAL A 96 -4.57 -4.49 -17.26
C VAL A 96 -3.67 -5.60 -17.83
N PHE A 97 -3.56 -5.72 -19.15
CA PHE A 97 -2.68 -6.71 -19.79
C PHE A 97 -1.20 -6.36 -19.62
N GLU A 98 -0.85 -5.07 -19.47
CA GLU A 98 0.53 -4.64 -19.27
C GLU A 98 1.05 -5.09 -17.90
N LEU A 99 0.19 -5.21 -16.89
CA LEU A 99 0.58 -5.82 -15.61
C LEU A 99 1.11 -7.24 -15.77
N GLY A 100 0.49 -8.04 -16.64
CA GLY A 100 0.97 -9.39 -16.93
C GLY A 100 2.37 -9.39 -17.54
N LEU A 101 2.70 -8.40 -18.38
CA LEU A 101 4.05 -8.22 -18.91
C LEU A 101 5.03 -7.85 -17.80
N TRP A 102 4.65 -6.93 -16.91
CA TRP A 102 5.46 -6.55 -15.75
C TRP A 102 5.69 -7.70 -14.77
N GLU A 103 4.72 -8.59 -14.57
CA GLU A 103 4.90 -9.80 -13.74
C GLU A 103 6.02 -10.69 -14.31
N THR A 104 6.07 -10.86 -15.64
CA THR A 104 7.11 -11.69 -16.28
C THR A 104 8.50 -11.07 -16.22
N MET A 105 8.60 -9.73 -16.17
CA MET A 105 9.86 -9.00 -16.17
C MET A 105 10.38 -8.68 -14.76
N SER A 106 9.49 -8.61 -13.77
CA SER A 106 9.84 -8.23 -12.40
C SER A 106 10.15 -9.45 -11.52
N ASN A 107 11.12 -9.31 -10.63
CA ASN A 107 11.44 -10.31 -9.61
C ASN A 107 10.80 -9.96 -8.25
N ILE A 108 9.83 -9.04 -8.24
CA ILE A 108 9.16 -8.53 -7.06
C ILE A 108 8.11 -9.56 -6.64
N ARG A 109 8.45 -10.43 -5.69
CA ARG A 109 7.50 -11.35 -5.07
C ARG A 109 7.15 -10.84 -3.67
N PRO A 110 5.88 -10.54 -3.38
CA PRO A 110 5.47 -10.17 -2.02
C PRO A 110 5.80 -11.31 -1.04
N ALA A 111 5.97 -10.96 0.23
CA ALA A 111 6.08 -11.98 1.27
C ALA A 111 4.80 -12.82 1.25
N LYS A 112 4.92 -14.14 1.05
CA LYS A 112 3.78 -15.04 1.20
C LYS A 112 3.29 -14.88 2.64
N ALA A 113 2.03 -14.50 2.82
CA ALA A 113 1.41 -14.60 4.14
C ALA A 113 1.43 -16.09 4.51
N THR A 114 2.34 -16.48 5.40
CA THR A 114 2.27 -17.76 6.09
C THR A 114 1.07 -17.69 7.02
N GLY A 115 -0.11 -17.98 6.48
CA GLY A 115 -1.31 -18.18 7.26
C GLY A 115 -1.13 -19.43 8.11
N LEU A 116 -1.29 -19.29 9.43
CA LEU A 116 -2.25 -20.02 10.27
C LEU A 116 -2.70 -21.44 9.83
N ALA A 117 -1.82 -22.26 9.26
CA ALA A 117 -2.10 -23.62 8.81
C ALA A 117 -1.13 -24.66 9.43
N ASP A 118 -0.13 -24.21 10.19
CA ASP A 118 0.80 -25.09 10.93
C ASP A 118 0.40 -25.26 12.41
N ALA A 119 -0.84 -24.91 12.77
CA ALA A 119 -1.38 -25.02 14.12
C ALA A 119 -2.67 -25.84 14.18
N SER A 120 -2.73 -26.94 13.44
CA SER A 120 -3.78 -27.97 13.55
C SER A 120 -3.18 -29.35 13.41
#